data_AF-T2JEM7-F1
#
_entry.id   AF-T2JEM7-F1
#
_cell.length_a   1.000
_cell.length_b   1.000
_cell.length_c   1.000
_cell.angle_alpha   90.00
_cell.angle_beta   90.00
_cell.angle_gamma   90.00
#
_symmetry.space_group_name_H-M   'P 1'
#
loop_
_entity.id
_entity.type
_entity.pdbx_description
1 polymer ?
#
loop_
_entity_poly.entity_id
_entity_poly.type
_entity_poly.pdbx_seq_one_letter_code
_entity_poly.pdbx_strand_id
1 'polypeptide(L)'
;MNNLSEVRHLLVIADQKSRRIVPLTDNTYSIGRDPNSNILLYDRQVSRHHATILKIDDNTGNNDQPCYRIIDGNLQGKKVQMALLSMENSPCPMI
;
A
#
# COMPACT_ATOMS: atom_id res chain seq x y z
N MET A 1 -0.84 31.45 -9.94
CA MET A 1 -0.59 30.13 -10.54
C MET A 1 0.18 29.28 -9.55
N ASN A 2 -0.28 28.06 -9.28
CA ASN A 2 0.52 26.85 -9.03
C ASN A 2 -0.47 25.69 -9.00
N ASN A 3 -0.80 25.17 -10.19
CA ASN A 3 -1.44 23.88 -10.33
C ASN A 3 -0.38 22.82 -9.98
N LEU A 4 -0.08 22.68 -8.69
CA LEU A 4 0.57 21.48 -8.19
C LEU A 4 -0.47 20.39 -8.38
N SER A 5 -0.33 19.62 -9.46
CA SER A 5 -1.09 18.41 -9.71
C SER A 5 -0.95 17.53 -8.47
N GLU A 6 -1.99 17.55 -7.62
CA GLU A 6 -2.05 16.78 -6.38
C GLU A 6 -1.84 15.30 -6.76
N VAL A 7 -0.71 14.75 -6.34
CA VAL A 7 -0.34 13.38 -6.74
C VAL A 7 -1.32 12.43 -6.09
N ARG A 8 -2.07 11.72 -6.95
CA ARG A 8 -3.03 10.71 -6.51
C ARG A 8 -2.34 9.37 -6.46
N HIS A 9 -2.23 8.83 -5.26
CA HIS A 9 -1.74 7.47 -5.06
C HIS A 9 -2.90 6.51 -5.25
N LEU A 10 -2.84 5.67 -6.28
CA LEU A 10 -3.87 4.70 -6.62
C LEU A 10 -3.31 3.29 -6.46
N LEU A 11 -3.96 2.48 -5.63
CA LEU A 11 -3.67 1.06 -5.52
C LEU A 11 -4.63 0.28 -6.41
N VAL A 12 -4.10 -0.42 -7.41
CA VAL A 12 -4.87 -1.34 -8.23
C VAL A 12 -4.83 -2.72 -7.58
N ILE A 13 -6.01 -3.23 -7.25
CA ILE A 13 -6.20 -4.55 -6.67
C ILE A 13 -6.80 -5.46 -7.74
N ALA A 14 -6.20 -6.63 -7.94
CA ALA A 14 -6.77 -7.72 -8.71
C ALA A 14 -6.75 -8.98 -7.85
N ASP A 15 -7.93 -9.45 -7.45
CA ASP A 15 -8.11 -10.71 -6.72
C ASP A 15 -9.00 -11.66 -7.53
N GLN A 16 -9.30 -12.85 -6.98
CA GLN A 16 -10.11 -13.86 -7.65
C GLN A 16 -11.56 -13.41 -7.90
N LYS A 17 -12.04 -12.38 -7.20
CA LYS A 17 -13.43 -11.93 -7.25
C LYS A 17 -13.59 -10.67 -8.09
N SER A 18 -12.61 -9.77 -8.07
CA SER A 18 -12.75 -8.44 -8.63
C SER A 18 -11.40 -7.77 -8.93
N ARG A 19 -11.44 -6.85 -9.88
CA ARG A 19 -10.41 -5.85 -10.09
C ARG A 19 -10.96 -4.48 -9.72
N ARG A 20 -10.30 -3.76 -8.80
CA ARG A 20 -10.74 -2.44 -8.33
C ARG A 20 -9.57 -1.51 -8.06
N ILE A 21 -9.84 -0.22 -8.07
CA ILE A 21 -8.84 0.82 -7.78
C ILE A 21 -9.22 1.46 -6.45
N VAL A 22 -8.26 1.55 -5.54
CA VAL A 22 -8.42 2.17 -4.23
C VAL A 22 -7.52 3.40 -4.17
N PRO A 23 -8.09 4.61 -3.99
CA PRO A 23 -7.27 5.79 -3.71
C PRO A 23 -6.68 5.67 -2.30
N LEU A 24 -5.38 5.92 -2.18
CA LEU A 24 -4.69 5.98 -0.90
C LEU A 24 -4.71 7.44 -0.42
N THR A 25 -5.40 7.70 0.68
CA THR A 25 -5.57 9.03 1.29
C THR A 25 -5.12 9.07 2.75
N ASP A 26 -5.18 7.93 3.43
CA ASP A 26 -4.88 7.78 4.85
C ASP A 26 -3.40 7.44 5.07
N ASN A 27 -2.96 7.55 6.33
CA ASN A 27 -1.58 7.27 6.72
C ASN A 27 -1.27 5.78 6.78
N THR A 28 -2.27 4.94 7.03
CA THR A 28 -2.09 3.51 7.27
C THR A 28 -3.24 2.72 6.66
N TYR A 29 -2.92 1.66 5.93
CA TYR A 29 -3.90 0.68 5.44
C TYR A 29 -3.50 -0.74 5.80
N SER A 30 -4.43 -1.54 6.29
CA SER A 30 -4.27 -2.98 6.43
C SER A 30 -4.75 -3.71 5.17
N ILE A 31 -3.96 -4.66 4.69
CA ILE A 31 -4.29 -5.54 3.57
C ILE A 31 -4.42 -6.97 4.09
N GLY A 32 -5.51 -7.65 3.74
CA GLY A 32 -5.66 -9.06 4.06
C GLY A 32 -7.03 -9.63 3.73
N ARG A 33 -7.23 -10.92 4.02
CA ARG A 33 -8.54 -11.59 3.85
C ARG A 33 -9.51 -11.37 5.03
N ASP A 34 -9.06 -10.72 6.10
CA ASP A 34 -9.92 -10.43 7.25
C ASP A 34 -10.91 -9.32 6.87
N PRO A 35 -12.22 -9.50 7.11
CA PRO A 35 -13.23 -8.48 6.80
C PRO A 35 -13.03 -7.15 7.52
N ASN A 36 -12.22 -7.13 8.59
CA ASN A 36 -11.86 -5.90 9.29
C ASN A 36 -10.68 -5.14 8.65
N SER A 37 -10.07 -5.69 7.59
CA SER A 37 -8.96 -5.03 6.89
C SER A 37 -9.48 -3.84 6.08
N ASN A 38 -8.72 -2.74 6.02
CA ASN A 38 -9.06 -1.60 5.16
C ASN A 38 -9.14 -2.01 3.69
N ILE A 39 -8.24 -2.90 3.27
CA ILE A 39 -8.16 -3.47 1.94
C ILE A 39 -8.41 -4.98 2.05
N LEU A 40 -9.67 -5.38 1.87
CA LEU A 40 -10.09 -6.77 1.89
C LEU A 40 -9.77 -7.47 0.56
N LEU A 41 -8.98 -8.54 0.60
CA LEU A 41 -8.68 -9.39 -0.55
C LEU A 41 -9.44 -10.73 -0.44
N TYR A 42 -10.13 -11.11 -1.51
CA TYR A 42 -10.84 -12.39 -1.58
C TYR A 42 -9.95 -13.50 -2.16
N ASP A 43 -8.87 -13.85 -1.44
CA ASP A 43 -8.01 -14.98 -1.82
C ASP A 43 -7.65 -15.84 -0.59
N ARG A 44 -7.70 -17.16 -0.75
CA ARG A 44 -7.36 -18.12 0.32
C ARG A 44 -5.87 -18.16 0.62
N GLN A 45 -5.02 -17.78 -0.33
CA GLN A 45 -3.56 -17.70 -0.17
C GLN A 45 -3.14 -16.46 0.62
N VAL A 46 -3.99 -15.44 0.73
CA VAL A 46 -3.72 -14.21 1.48
C VAL A 46 -3.96 -14.42 2.98
N SER A 47 -3.04 -13.93 3.81
CA SER A 47 -3.18 -13.96 5.27
C SER A 47 -4.32 -13.06 5.77
N ARG A 48 -4.84 -13.34 6.98
CA ARG A 48 -5.87 -12.47 7.60
C ARG A 48 -5.37 -11.03 7.71
N HIS A 49 -4.15 -10.87 8.20
CA HIS A 49 -3.35 -9.64 8.12
C HIS A 49 -2.13 -9.98 7.29
N HIS A 50 -2.13 -9.56 6.03
CA HIS A 50 -1.09 -9.94 5.07
C HIS A 50 -0.04 -8.86 4.91
N ALA A 51 -0.44 -7.59 4.84
CA ALA A 51 0.50 -6.49 4.75
C ALA A 51 -0.11 -5.21 5.34
N THR A 52 0.75 -4.24 5.61
CA THR A 52 0.39 -2.90 6.04
C THR A 52 1.00 -1.89 5.08
N ILE A 53 0.20 -1.00 4.50
CA ILE A 53 0.69 0.16 3.74
C ILE A 53 0.84 1.32 4.72
N LEU A 54 2.00 1.98 4.71
CA LEU A 54 2.26 3.20 5.46
C LEU A 54 2.58 4.35 4.53
N LYS A 55 1.99 5.51 4.80
CA LYS A 55 2.39 6.78 4.22
C LYS A 55 3.67 7.24 4.92
N ILE A 56 4.66 7.59 4.12
CA ILE A 56 5.92 8.16 4.55
C ILE A 56 5.92 9.58 4.01
N ASP A 57 5.89 10.55 4.92
CA ASP A 57 6.10 11.95 4.59
C ASP A 57 7.63 12.13 4.47
N ASP A 58 8.14 12.18 3.24
CA ASP A 58 9.56 12.41 3.01
C ASP A 58 9.88 13.87 3.31
N ASN A 59 10.37 14.12 4.52
CA ASN A 59 10.86 15.44 4.94
C ASN A 59 12.32 15.68 4.50
N THR A 60 12.88 14.78 3.70
CA THR A 60 14.32 14.70 3.40
C THR A 60 14.64 15.21 2.00
N GLY A 61 14.19 16.42 1.67
CA GLY A 61 14.75 17.22 0.58
C GLY A 61 14.29 16.87 -0.85
N ASN A 62 13.80 17.92 -1.52
CA ASN A 62 13.52 18.05 -2.96
C ASN A 62 12.24 17.45 -3.55
N ASN A 63 11.54 16.50 -2.90
CA ASN A 63 10.23 16.04 -3.38
C ASN A 63 9.23 16.01 -2.22
N ASP A 64 8.48 17.10 -2.04
CA ASP A 64 7.47 17.32 -0.99
C ASP A 64 6.20 16.44 -1.16
N GLN A 65 6.36 15.27 -1.78
CA GLN A 65 5.26 14.38 -2.13
C GLN A 65 5.29 13.15 -1.23
N PRO A 66 4.14 12.80 -0.60
CA PRO A 66 4.08 11.64 0.25
C PRO A 66 4.32 10.37 -0.56
N CYS A 67 5.03 9.42 0.03
CA CYS A 67 5.25 8.10 -0.56
C CYS A 67 4.52 7.04 0.25
N TYR A 68 4.16 5.92 -0.37
CA TYR A 68 3.53 4.80 0.32
C TYR A 68 4.47 3.58 0.29
N ARG A 69 4.67 2.96 1.45
CA ARG A 69 5.49 1.76 1.63
C ARG A 69 4.65 0.60 2.09
N ILE A 70 4.83 -0.56 1.47
CA ILE A 70 4.18 -1.81 1.87
C ILE A 70 5.12 -2.59 2.79
N ILE A 71 4.59 -3.05 3.92
CA ILE A 71 5.29 -3.84 4.93
C ILE A 71 4.56 -5.18 5.06
N ASP A 72 5.30 -6.28 4.98
CA ASP A 72 4.75 -7.63 5.17
C ASP A 72 4.27 -7.83 6.62
N GLY A 73 3.10 -8.44 6.77
CA GLY A 73 2.46 -8.71 8.05
C GLY A 73 1.82 -7.51 8.75
N ASN A 74 1.54 -7.70 10.04
CA ASN A 74 1.14 -6.62 10.93
C ASN A 74 2.40 -5.91 11.46
N LEU A 75 2.27 -4.64 11.83
CA LEU A 75 3.34 -3.85 12.47
C LEU A 75 3.83 -4.43 13.83
N GLN A 76 3.36 -5.62 14.22
CA GLN A 76 3.75 -6.36 15.42
C GLN A 76 4.87 -7.40 15.14
N GLY A 77 5.54 -7.34 13.98
CA GLY A 77 6.76 -8.11 13.73
C GLY A 77 6.57 -9.60 13.44
N LYS A 78 5.34 -10.06 13.14
CA LYS A 78 5.10 -11.46 12.79
C LYS A 78 5.32 -11.68 11.30
N LYS A 79 6.58 -11.95 10.93
CA LYS A 79 7.05 -12.26 9.57
C LYS A 79 6.29 -13.49 9.04
N VAL A 80 5.49 -13.34 7.98
CA VAL A 80 4.82 -14.48 7.31
C VAL A 80 4.83 -14.33 5.79
N GLN A 81 5.84 -14.96 5.20
CA GLN A 81 5.91 -15.58 3.87
C GLN A 81 5.11 -14.90 2.72
N MET A 82 5.81 -13.98 2.04
CA MET A 82 5.88 -13.78 0.58
C MET A 82 4.56 -13.64 -0.19
N ALA A 83 4.26 -12.41 -0.63
CA ALA A 83 3.62 -12.17 -1.92
C ALA A 83 4.28 -10.96 -2.61
N LEU A 84 4.84 -11.22 -3.79
CA LEU A 84 5.45 -10.25 -4.68
C LEU A 84 4.38 -9.25 -5.17
N LEU A 85 4.41 -8.00 -4.72
CA LEU A 85 3.70 -6.91 -5.39
C LEU A 85 4.70 -6.15 -6.27
N SER A 86 4.61 -6.34 -7.59
CA SER A 86 5.29 -5.50 -8.58
C SER A 86 4.67 -4.10 -8.53
N MET A 87 5.40 -3.12 -8.00
CA MET A 87 5.09 -1.71 -8.23
C MET A 87 5.80 -1.27 -9.50
N GLU A 88 5.06 -1.18 -10.59
CA GLU A 88 5.55 -0.61 -11.84
C GLU A 88 5.43 0.92 -11.72
N ASN A 89 6.59 1.57 -11.58
CA ASN A 89 6.82 3.03 -11.50
C ASN A 89 6.49 3.71 -10.15
N SER A 90 7.49 3.78 -9.27
CA SER A 90 7.59 4.85 -8.27
C SER A 90 9.06 5.24 -8.06
N PRO A 91 9.41 6.55 -8.10
CA PRO A 91 10.76 7.06 -7.91
C PRO A 91 11.15 7.12 -6.42
N CYS A 92 10.82 6.07 -5.66
CA CYS A 92 11.19 6.01 -4.25
C CYS A 92 12.58 5.36 -4.15
N PRO A 93 13.63 6.09 -3.76
CA PRO A 93 14.96 5.51 -3.60
C PRO A 93 14.92 4.47 -2.48
N MET A 94 15.35 3.24 -2.80
CA MET A 94 15.71 2.26 -1.78
C MET A 94 17.06 2.67 -1.20
N ILE A 95 17.12 2.87 0.12
CA ILE A 95 18.35 2.79 0.91
C ILE A 95 18.50 1.35 1.37
#